data_AF-A0A8I5U389-F1
#
_entry.id   AF-A0A8I5U389-F1
#
_cell.length_a   1.000
_cell.length_b   1.000
_cell.length_c   1.000
_cell.angle_alpha   90.00
_cell.angle_beta   90.00
_cell.angle_gamma   90.00
#
_symmetry.space_group_name_H-M   'P 1'
#
loop_
_entity.id
_entity.type
_entity.pdbx_description
1 polymer ?
#
loop_
_entity_poly.entity_id
_entity_poly.type
_entity_poly.pdbx_seq_one_letter_code
_entity_poly.pdbx_strand_id
1 'polypeptide(L)'
;IYRDPINCEVQTWLEVGEHLVVEKFLGITFLGIGLWAWNEKFSVFLGIIFFLELTAGVLAFVFKDWIKDQLYFFINNNIRAYRDDIDLQNLIDFTQEYWQCCGAFGADDWNLNIYFNCTDSNASRERCGVPFSCCTKDPAEDVINTQCGYDARQKPVSVVVTVLSNNMLLLSTKGVGGALACAWCSICDNVLSSSLVKEVDQQIVIYTKGCVPQFEKWLQDNLTIVAGIFIGIALLQIFGICLAQNLVSDIEAVRASW
;
A
#
# COMPACT_ATOMS: atom_id res chain seq x y z
N ILE A 1 8.59 85.51 -19.17
CA ILE A 1 8.96 84.10 -18.91
C ILE A 1 7.73 83.27 -19.23
N TYR A 2 7.47 83.01 -20.52
CA TYR A 2 6.42 82.07 -20.94
C TYR A 2 7.15 80.76 -21.21
N ARG A 3 6.99 79.80 -20.31
CA ARG A 3 7.55 78.46 -20.49
C ARG A 3 6.52 77.70 -21.33
N ASP A 4 6.86 77.39 -22.59
CA ASP A 4 5.93 76.73 -23.51
C ASP A 4 5.49 75.36 -22.94
N PRO A 5 4.18 75.15 -22.71
CA PRO A 5 3.68 73.96 -22.02
C PRO A 5 3.91 72.66 -22.83
N ILE A 6 3.99 72.77 -24.16
CA ILE A 6 4.21 71.65 -25.07
C ILE A 6 5.59 71.00 -24.86
N ASN A 7 6.62 71.79 -24.52
CA ASN A 7 7.99 71.28 -24.38
C ASN A 7 8.18 70.52 -23.06
N CYS A 8 7.48 70.91 -21.99
CA CYS A 8 7.50 70.18 -20.71
C CYS A 8 6.77 68.83 -20.80
N GLU A 9 5.68 68.76 -21.56
CA GLU A 9 4.91 67.53 -21.75
C GLU A 9 5.69 66.52 -22.61
N VAL A 10 6.26 66.93 -23.75
CA VAL A 10 7.11 66.05 -24.58
C VAL A 10 8.34 65.54 -23.81
N GLN A 11 8.94 66.37 -22.96
CA GLN A 11 10.11 66.00 -22.17
C GLN A 11 9.78 65.03 -21.03
N THR A 12 8.59 65.13 -20.43
CA THR A 12 8.10 64.13 -19.46
C THR A 12 7.76 62.80 -20.12
N TRP A 13 7.21 62.79 -21.34
CA TRP A 13 6.97 61.54 -22.09
C TRP A 13 8.25 60.83 -22.52
N LEU A 14 9.31 61.58 -22.85
CA LEU A 14 10.63 61.02 -23.19
C LEU A 14 11.29 60.36 -21.97
N GLU A 15 11.26 61.01 -20.80
CA GLU A 15 11.81 60.44 -19.55
C GLU A 15 11.01 59.21 -19.09
N VAL A 16 9.67 59.25 -19.16
CA VAL A 16 8.82 58.09 -18.83
C VAL A 16 9.02 56.93 -19.82
N GLY A 17 9.23 57.24 -21.10
CA GLY A 17 9.52 56.26 -22.15
C GLY A 17 10.85 55.54 -21.93
N GLU A 18 11.93 56.26 -21.60
CA GLU A 18 13.22 55.65 -21.28
C GLU A 18 13.14 54.74 -20.04
N HIS A 19 12.47 55.17 -18.97
CA HIS A 19 12.29 54.36 -17.76
C HIS A 19 11.53 53.04 -18.03
N LEU A 20 10.44 53.09 -18.81
CA LEU A 20 9.68 51.90 -19.21
C LEU A 20 10.48 50.93 -20.08
N VAL A 21 11.40 51.45 -20.90
CA VAL A 21 12.31 50.64 -21.71
C VAL A 21 13.34 49.94 -20.81
N VAL A 22 13.96 50.67 -19.87
CA VAL A 22 14.96 50.12 -18.94
C VAL A 22 14.37 49.01 -18.06
N GLU A 23 13.16 49.18 -17.51
CA GLU A 23 12.51 48.13 -16.71
C GLU A 23 12.19 46.87 -17.51
N LYS A 24 11.75 47.02 -18.78
CA LYS A 24 11.51 45.88 -19.68
C LYS A 24 12.80 45.16 -20.07
N PHE A 25 13.89 45.88 -20.31
CA PHE A 25 15.20 45.29 -20.59
C PHE A 25 15.78 44.58 -19.36
N LEU A 26 15.62 45.16 -18.16
CA LEU A 26 15.96 44.48 -16.91
C LEU A 26 15.14 43.20 -16.73
N GLY A 27 13.83 43.22 -17.00
CA GLY A 27 12.99 42.03 -16.95
C GLY A 27 13.43 40.92 -17.92
N ILE A 28 13.73 41.27 -19.18
CA ILE A 28 14.19 40.31 -20.20
C ILE A 28 15.58 39.76 -19.88
N THR A 29 16.48 40.59 -19.35
CA THR A 29 17.81 40.15 -18.94
C THR A 29 17.76 39.27 -17.69
N PHE A 30 16.91 39.57 -16.70
CA PHE A 30 16.67 38.69 -15.55
C PHE A 30 16.01 37.36 -15.94
N LEU A 31 15.04 37.39 -16.87
CA LEU A 31 14.46 36.17 -17.43
C LEU A 31 15.51 35.38 -18.21
N GLY A 32 16.34 36.03 -19.03
CA GLY A 32 17.40 35.37 -19.81
C GLY A 32 18.49 34.74 -18.93
N ILE A 33 18.99 35.47 -17.93
CA ILE A 33 19.97 34.96 -16.97
C ILE A 33 19.35 33.86 -16.11
N GLY A 34 18.09 34.02 -15.69
CA GLY A 34 17.33 33.01 -14.95
C GLY A 34 17.12 31.72 -15.75
N LEU A 35 16.68 31.82 -17.00
CA LEU A 35 16.51 30.68 -17.91
C LEU A 35 17.84 30.02 -18.25
N TRP A 36 18.90 30.78 -18.47
CA TRP A 36 20.24 30.23 -18.78
C TRP A 36 20.85 29.49 -17.58
N ALA A 37 20.84 30.12 -16.40
CA ALA A 37 21.29 29.48 -15.16
C ALA A 37 20.41 28.29 -14.76
N TRP A 38 19.11 28.36 -15.07
CA TRP A 38 18.19 27.25 -14.88
C TRP A 38 18.57 26.07 -15.76
N ASN A 39 18.83 26.26 -17.06
CA ASN A 39 19.16 25.16 -17.98
C ASN A 39 20.44 24.39 -17.60
N GLU A 40 21.52 25.07 -17.22
CA GLU A 40 22.77 24.40 -16.84
C GLU A 40 22.62 23.58 -15.55
N LYS A 41 21.96 24.15 -14.52
CA LYS A 41 21.76 23.45 -13.24
C LYS A 41 20.69 22.36 -13.35
N PHE A 42 19.71 22.55 -14.22
CA PHE A 42 18.62 21.61 -14.47
C PHE A 42 19.12 20.33 -15.15
N SER A 43 20.00 20.43 -16.16
CA SER A 43 20.56 19.23 -16.81
C SER A 43 21.40 18.38 -15.86
N VAL A 44 22.21 19.01 -14.98
CA VAL A 44 23.01 18.29 -13.98
C VAL A 44 22.10 17.60 -12.96
N PHE A 45 21.05 18.28 -12.49
CA PHE A 45 20.09 17.72 -11.55
C PHE A 45 19.32 16.53 -12.14
N LEU A 46 18.85 16.63 -13.39
CA LEU A 46 18.21 15.50 -14.09
C LEU A 46 19.15 14.32 -14.29
N GLY A 47 20.43 14.57 -14.59
CA GLY A 47 21.44 13.52 -14.68
C GLY A 47 21.62 12.77 -13.35
N ILE A 48 21.69 13.49 -12.22
CA ILE A 48 21.78 12.88 -10.89
C ILE A 48 20.54 12.03 -10.59
N ILE A 49 19.34 12.55 -10.86
CA ILE A 49 18.08 11.80 -10.66
C ILE A 49 18.08 10.52 -11.50
N PHE A 50 18.48 10.59 -12.78
CA PHE A 50 18.52 9.44 -13.66
C PHE A 50 19.40 8.31 -13.10
N PHE A 51 20.61 8.65 -12.62
CA PHE A 51 21.50 7.64 -12.03
C PHE A 51 20.95 7.09 -10.72
N LEU A 52 20.31 7.91 -9.88
CA LEU A 52 19.65 7.47 -8.65
C LEU A 52 18.47 6.53 -8.94
N GLU A 53 17.66 6.84 -9.95
CA GLU A 53 16.54 6.00 -10.38
C GLU A 53 17.03 4.64 -10.90
N LEU A 54 18.07 4.63 -11.73
CA LEU A 54 18.69 3.41 -12.24
C LEU A 54 19.27 2.56 -11.09
N THR A 55 20.01 3.18 -10.17
CA THR A 55 20.56 2.44 -9.02
C THR A 55 19.45 1.93 -8.10
N ALA A 56 18.42 2.72 -7.81
CA ALA A 56 17.28 2.28 -7.01
C ALA A 56 16.53 1.11 -7.67
N GLY A 57 16.31 1.15 -8.98
CA GLY A 57 15.69 0.06 -9.73
C GLY A 57 16.49 -1.25 -9.67
N VAL A 58 17.81 -1.17 -9.84
CA VAL A 58 18.71 -2.34 -9.71
C VAL A 58 18.70 -2.89 -8.29
N LEU A 59 18.81 -2.02 -7.28
CA LEU A 59 18.79 -2.42 -5.87
C LEU A 59 17.47 -3.08 -5.49
N ALA A 60 16.33 -2.54 -5.93
CA ALA A 60 15.01 -3.12 -5.66
C ALA A 60 14.87 -4.54 -6.22
N PHE A 61 15.43 -4.79 -7.42
CA PHE A 61 15.42 -6.13 -8.00
C PHE A 61 16.34 -7.10 -7.26
N VAL A 62 17.55 -6.66 -6.90
CA VAL A 62 18.55 -7.49 -6.19
C VAL A 62 18.10 -7.82 -4.76
N PHE A 63 17.48 -6.87 -4.06
CA PHE A 63 17.10 -7.01 -2.65
C PHE A 63 15.61 -7.35 -2.43
N LYS A 64 14.94 -7.93 -3.43
CA LYS A 64 13.51 -8.28 -3.33
C LYS A 64 13.16 -9.15 -2.11
N ASP A 65 14.01 -10.11 -1.76
CA ASP A 65 13.76 -11.04 -0.65
C ASP A 65 13.93 -10.33 0.70
N TRP A 66 14.93 -9.44 0.80
CA TRP A 66 15.10 -8.59 1.97
C TRP A 66 13.93 -7.62 2.16
N ILE A 67 13.42 -7.03 1.06
CA ILE A 67 12.22 -6.17 1.09
C ILE A 67 11.01 -6.95 1.63
N LYS A 68 10.84 -8.20 1.20
CA LYS A 68 9.78 -9.08 1.68
C LYS A 68 9.86 -9.32 3.18
N ASP A 69 11.06 -9.58 3.71
CA ASP A 69 11.28 -9.78 5.14
C ASP A 69 11.01 -8.50 5.95
N GLN A 70 11.42 -7.34 5.44
CA GLN A 70 11.12 -6.05 6.06
C GLN A 70 9.61 -5.78 6.08
N LEU A 71 8.90 -6.07 4.99
CA LEU A 71 7.45 -5.91 4.92
C LEU A 71 6.74 -6.83 5.91
N TYR A 72 7.19 -8.09 6.03
CA TYR A 72 6.68 -9.02 7.03
C TYR A 72 6.87 -8.51 8.46
N PHE A 73 8.08 -8.04 8.79
CA PHE A 73 8.36 -7.48 10.10
C PHE A 73 7.51 -6.24 10.40
N PHE A 74 7.40 -5.33 9.44
CA PHE A 74 6.59 -4.11 9.57
C PHE A 74 5.11 -4.43 9.83
N ILE A 75 4.50 -5.28 9.00
CA ILE A 75 3.08 -5.64 9.14
C ILE A 75 2.83 -6.32 10.50
N ASN A 76 3.67 -7.28 10.90
CA ASN A 76 3.46 -7.97 12.17
C ASN A 76 3.65 -7.08 13.40
N ASN A 77 4.59 -6.13 13.35
CA ASN A 77 4.75 -5.16 14.42
C ASN A 77 3.49 -4.29 14.56
N ASN A 78 2.90 -3.90 13.43
CA ASN A 78 1.66 -3.13 13.41
C ASN A 78 0.43 -3.97 13.81
N ILE A 79 0.38 -5.26 13.47
CA ILE A 79 -0.66 -6.18 13.96
C ILE A 79 -0.64 -6.28 15.48
N ARG A 80 0.54 -6.36 16.10
CA ARG A 80 0.67 -6.41 17.58
C ARG A 80 0.07 -5.16 18.23
N ALA A 81 0.34 -3.98 17.68
CA ALA A 81 -0.13 -2.69 18.17
C ALA A 81 -1.41 -2.17 17.48
N TYR A 82 -2.18 -3.05 16.80
CA TYR A 82 -3.27 -2.65 15.91
C TYR A 82 -4.37 -1.81 16.58
N ARG A 83 -4.61 -1.99 17.89
CA ARG A 83 -5.59 -1.22 18.66
C ARG A 83 -5.01 -0.02 19.38
N ASP A 84 -3.68 0.14 19.38
CA ASP A 84 -3.00 1.16 20.17
C ASP A 84 -2.91 2.50 19.43
N ASP A 85 -2.94 2.48 18.09
CA ASP A 85 -2.83 3.68 17.24
C ASP A 85 -3.82 3.62 16.06
N ILE A 86 -4.65 4.68 15.95
CA ILE A 86 -5.70 4.80 14.95
C ILE A 86 -5.16 4.97 13.53
N ASP A 87 -4.02 5.63 13.36
CA ASP A 87 -3.45 5.88 12.02
C ASP A 87 -2.91 4.57 11.43
N LEU A 88 -2.26 3.77 12.28
CA LEU A 88 -1.75 2.45 11.91
C LEU A 88 -2.91 1.46 11.69
N GLN A 89 -3.98 1.58 12.48
CA GLN A 89 -5.20 0.81 12.26
C GLN A 89 -5.79 1.08 10.87
N ASN A 90 -6.00 2.36 10.52
CA ASN A 90 -6.54 2.77 9.22
C ASN A 90 -5.67 2.29 8.06
N LEU A 91 -4.34 2.34 8.21
CA LEU A 91 -3.40 1.86 7.19
C LEU A 91 -3.52 0.36 6.96
N ILE A 92 -3.59 -0.44 8.03
CA ILE A 92 -3.75 -1.89 7.93
C ILE A 92 -5.11 -2.25 7.31
N ASP A 93 -6.17 -1.58 7.74
CA ASP A 93 -7.51 -1.80 7.22
C ASP A 93 -7.61 -1.47 5.73
N PHE A 94 -7.08 -0.31 5.33
CA PHE A 94 -6.99 0.08 3.91
C PHE A 94 -6.18 -0.95 3.11
N THR A 95 -5.05 -1.41 3.65
CA THR A 95 -4.20 -2.38 2.96
C THR A 95 -4.94 -3.71 2.76
N GLN A 96 -5.60 -4.23 3.79
CA GLN A 96 -6.33 -5.50 3.71
C GLN A 96 -7.52 -5.43 2.76
N GLU A 97 -8.26 -4.32 2.75
CA GLU A 97 -9.38 -4.12 1.83
C GLU A 97 -8.92 -3.92 0.39
N TYR A 98 -7.90 -3.09 0.15
CA TYR A 98 -7.39 -2.78 -1.19
C TYR A 98 -6.75 -4.01 -1.84
N TRP A 99 -5.96 -4.75 -1.08
CA TRP A 99 -5.23 -5.93 -1.56
C TRP A 99 -6.04 -7.23 -1.42
N GLN A 100 -7.22 -7.20 -0.81
CA GLN A 100 -8.08 -8.37 -0.58
C GLN A 100 -7.32 -9.50 0.13
N CYS A 101 -6.66 -9.15 1.23
CA CYS A 101 -5.79 -10.02 2.01
C CYS A 101 -6.09 -9.91 3.50
N CYS A 102 -5.57 -10.85 4.30
CA CYS A 102 -5.69 -10.83 5.75
C CYS A 102 -4.38 -11.25 6.41
N GLY A 103 -3.88 -10.41 7.32
CA GLY A 103 -2.60 -10.63 8.00
C GLY A 103 -1.39 -10.47 7.08
N ALA A 104 -0.20 -10.82 7.57
CA ALA A 104 1.04 -10.67 6.81
C ALA A 104 1.20 -11.79 5.76
N PHE A 105 1.23 -13.04 6.20
CA PHE A 105 1.22 -14.25 5.36
C PHE A 105 -0.12 -14.98 5.40
N GLY A 106 -0.92 -14.77 6.44
CA GLY A 106 -2.29 -15.26 6.49
C GLY A 106 -3.05 -14.78 7.72
N ALA A 107 -4.31 -15.20 7.81
CA ALA A 107 -5.22 -14.77 8.87
C ALA A 107 -4.72 -15.16 10.29
N ASP A 108 -3.87 -16.18 10.42
CA ASP A 108 -3.35 -16.62 11.71
C ASP A 108 -2.33 -15.68 12.35
N ASP A 109 -1.75 -14.74 11.58
CA ASP A 109 -0.82 -13.73 12.11
C ASP A 109 -1.49 -12.84 13.17
N TRP A 110 -2.81 -12.73 13.15
CA TRP A 110 -3.61 -12.07 14.18
C TRP A 110 -3.49 -12.71 15.57
N ASN A 111 -2.89 -13.90 15.69
CA ASN A 111 -2.51 -14.46 16.99
C ASN A 111 -1.42 -13.64 17.71
N LEU A 112 -0.69 -12.77 17.01
CA LEU A 112 0.29 -11.88 17.62
C LEU A 112 -0.37 -10.74 18.42
N ASN A 113 -1.63 -10.41 18.14
CA ASN A 113 -2.35 -9.33 18.80
C ASN A 113 -3.08 -9.83 20.06
N ILE A 114 -3.02 -9.07 21.15
CA ILE A 114 -3.61 -9.45 22.45
C ILE A 114 -5.14 -9.62 22.41
N TYR A 115 -5.86 -8.93 21.53
CA TYR A 115 -7.33 -8.99 21.44
C TYR A 115 -7.80 -10.14 20.56
N PHE A 116 -7.04 -10.47 19.52
CA PHE A 116 -7.39 -11.51 18.54
C PHE A 116 -6.71 -12.87 18.81
N ASN A 117 -5.78 -12.94 19.76
CA ASN A 117 -5.07 -14.16 20.10
C ASN A 117 -6.01 -15.29 20.53
N CYS A 118 -5.91 -16.44 19.86
CA CYS A 118 -6.80 -17.58 20.02
C CYS A 118 -6.72 -18.36 21.34
N THR A 119 -5.78 -18.06 22.24
CA THR A 119 -5.59 -18.82 23.49
C THR A 119 -6.86 -18.83 24.34
N ASP A 120 -7.23 -19.97 24.91
CA ASP A 120 -8.48 -20.11 25.69
C ASP A 120 -8.52 -19.24 26.96
N SER A 121 -7.36 -18.80 27.45
CA SER A 121 -7.27 -17.84 28.56
C SER A 121 -7.63 -16.40 28.17
N ASN A 122 -7.74 -16.10 26.87
CA ASN A 122 -8.04 -14.77 26.40
C ASN A 122 -9.53 -14.46 26.57
N ALA A 123 -9.87 -13.49 27.42
CA ALA A 123 -11.24 -13.08 27.68
C ALA A 123 -11.78 -12.08 26.63
N SER A 124 -10.98 -11.72 25.62
CA SER A 124 -11.38 -10.80 24.56
C SER A 124 -12.58 -11.34 23.78
N ARG A 125 -13.54 -10.45 23.50
CA ARG A 125 -14.69 -10.75 22.64
C ARG A 125 -14.28 -11.03 21.19
N GLU A 126 -13.12 -10.51 20.77
CA GLU A 126 -12.58 -10.64 19.42
C GLU A 126 -11.61 -11.82 19.29
N ARG A 127 -11.52 -12.68 20.32
CA ARG A 127 -10.67 -13.86 20.34
C ARG A 127 -10.96 -14.77 19.15
N CYS A 128 -9.91 -15.28 18.52
CA CYS A 128 -10.02 -16.10 17.30
C CYS A 128 -10.78 -15.41 16.16
N GLY A 129 -10.90 -14.09 16.21
CA GLY A 129 -11.40 -13.30 15.12
C GLY A 129 -10.30 -12.70 14.26
N VAL A 130 -10.73 -11.90 13.30
CA VAL A 130 -9.94 -10.99 12.46
C VAL A 130 -10.71 -9.66 12.37
N PRO A 131 -10.06 -8.53 12.03
CA PRO A 131 -10.79 -7.29 11.81
C PRO A 131 -11.71 -7.38 10.59
N PHE A 132 -12.67 -6.46 10.52
CA PHE A 132 -13.67 -6.40 9.44
C PHE A 132 -13.04 -6.17 8.05
N SER A 133 -11.85 -5.57 7.98
CA SER A 133 -11.09 -5.35 6.75
C SER A 133 -10.62 -6.65 6.09
N CYS A 134 -10.54 -7.75 6.84
CA CYS A 134 -10.29 -9.09 6.30
C CYS A 134 -11.51 -9.71 5.62
N CYS A 135 -12.68 -9.08 5.64
CA CYS A 135 -13.91 -9.74 5.18
C CYS A 135 -14.16 -9.57 3.70
N THR A 136 -14.67 -10.64 3.09
CA THR A 136 -15.04 -10.64 1.67
C THR A 136 -16.37 -9.93 1.48
N LYS A 137 -16.48 -9.12 0.43
CA LYS A 137 -17.76 -8.51 0.03
C LYS A 137 -18.57 -9.54 -0.76
N ASP A 138 -19.83 -9.76 -0.40
CA ASP A 138 -20.72 -10.65 -1.16
C ASP A 138 -21.21 -9.93 -2.43
N PRO A 139 -21.09 -10.51 -3.64
CA PRO A 139 -21.61 -9.90 -4.86
C PRO A 139 -23.15 -9.74 -4.88
N ALA A 140 -23.89 -10.46 -4.03
CA ALA A 140 -25.35 -10.38 -3.92
C ALA A 140 -25.84 -9.35 -2.89
N GLU A 141 -24.97 -8.88 -1.99
CA GLU A 141 -25.30 -7.89 -0.95
C GLU A 141 -24.29 -6.74 -0.94
N ASP A 142 -24.76 -5.50 -1.13
CA ASP A 142 -23.91 -4.30 -1.18
C ASP A 142 -23.37 -3.88 0.22
N VAL A 143 -23.83 -4.54 1.29
CA VAL A 143 -23.43 -4.24 2.67
C VAL A 143 -22.50 -5.32 3.18
N ILE A 144 -21.28 -4.92 3.54
CA ILE A 144 -20.31 -5.82 4.17
C ILE A 144 -20.80 -6.16 5.58
N ASN A 145 -21.00 -7.44 5.85
CA ASN A 145 -21.29 -7.91 7.19
C ASN A 145 -20.07 -7.71 8.09
N THR A 146 -20.01 -6.63 8.87
CA THR A 146 -18.88 -6.34 9.77
C THR A 146 -18.70 -7.36 10.91
N GLN A 147 -19.67 -8.25 11.12
CA GLN A 147 -19.61 -9.34 12.10
C GLN A 147 -18.87 -10.59 11.56
N CYS A 148 -18.57 -10.63 10.26
CA CYS A 148 -17.82 -11.69 9.56
C CYS A 148 -16.53 -12.13 10.26
N GLY A 149 -15.82 -11.19 10.88
CA GLY A 149 -14.49 -11.42 11.44
C GLY A 149 -14.52 -12.13 12.79
N TYR A 150 -15.67 -12.16 13.47
CA TYR A 150 -15.78 -12.83 14.76
C TYR A 150 -15.78 -14.34 14.60
N ASP A 151 -14.99 -15.01 15.44
CA ASP A 151 -14.86 -16.46 15.47
C ASP A 151 -14.39 -17.10 14.14
N ALA A 152 -13.95 -16.28 13.17
CA ALA A 152 -13.56 -16.71 11.83
C ALA A 152 -12.39 -17.71 11.80
N ARG A 153 -11.56 -17.72 12.84
CA ARG A 153 -10.42 -18.63 12.99
C ARG A 153 -10.65 -19.70 14.06
N GLN A 154 -11.86 -19.81 14.61
CA GLN A 154 -12.18 -20.90 15.53
C GLN A 154 -12.17 -22.23 14.78
N LYS A 155 -11.44 -23.21 15.29
CA LYS A 155 -11.45 -24.55 14.72
C LYS A 155 -12.85 -25.14 14.90
N PRO A 156 -13.48 -25.69 13.84
CA PRO A 156 -14.82 -26.31 13.93
C PRO A 156 -14.88 -27.48 14.92
N VAL A 157 -13.72 -27.99 15.29
CA VAL A 157 -13.52 -29.07 16.25
C VAL A 157 -13.94 -28.68 17.67
N SER A 158 -13.89 -27.41 18.09
CA SER A 158 -14.26 -27.04 19.48
C SER A 158 -15.76 -27.24 19.76
N VAL A 159 -16.63 -26.91 18.79
CA VAL A 159 -18.08 -27.07 18.91
C VAL A 159 -18.46 -28.55 18.90
N VAL A 160 -17.92 -29.32 17.96
CA VAL A 160 -18.18 -30.76 17.85
C VAL A 160 -17.62 -31.51 19.07
N VAL A 161 -16.41 -31.19 19.52
CA VAL A 161 -15.79 -31.79 20.72
C VAL A 161 -16.57 -31.42 21.99
N THR A 162 -17.10 -30.20 22.12
CA THR A 162 -17.89 -29.80 23.29
C THR A 162 -19.27 -30.48 23.30
N VAL A 163 -19.92 -30.63 22.15
CA VAL A 163 -21.18 -31.38 22.03
C VAL A 163 -20.94 -32.87 22.30
N LEU A 164 -19.87 -33.44 21.77
CA LEU A 164 -19.50 -34.84 22.01
C LEU A 164 -19.07 -35.09 23.45
N SER A 165 -18.30 -34.19 24.09
CA SER A 165 -17.86 -34.34 25.47
C SER A 165 -19.03 -34.22 26.46
N ASN A 166 -19.94 -33.27 26.24
CA ASN A 166 -21.15 -33.12 27.06
C ASN A 166 -22.10 -34.33 26.90
N ASN A 167 -22.24 -34.89 25.68
CA ASN A 167 -23.01 -36.11 25.45
C ASN A 167 -22.30 -37.38 25.97
N MET A 168 -20.97 -37.42 25.96
CA MET A 168 -20.17 -38.51 26.54
C MET A 168 -20.30 -38.56 28.07
N LEU A 169 -20.37 -37.40 28.73
CA LEU A 169 -20.66 -37.31 30.17
C LEU A 169 -22.06 -37.86 30.52
N LEU A 170 -23.07 -37.61 29.66
CA LEU A 170 -24.44 -38.12 29.85
C LEU A 170 -24.55 -39.64 29.69
N LEU A 171 -23.69 -40.28 28.90
CA LEU A 171 -23.66 -41.74 28.74
C LEU A 171 -22.91 -42.45 29.86
N SER A 172 -21.88 -41.81 30.44
CA SER A 172 -21.16 -42.36 31.60
C SER A 172 -22.03 -42.43 32.86
N THR A 173 -23.02 -41.56 33.01
CA THR A 173 -23.93 -41.56 34.17
C THR A 173 -25.04 -42.61 34.07
N LYS A 174 -25.23 -43.23 32.90
CA LYS A 174 -26.26 -44.26 32.66
C LYS A 174 -25.69 -45.64 32.38
N GLY A 175 -24.58 -46.05 33.02
CA GLY A 175 -24.20 -47.47 33.16
C GLY A 175 -24.38 -48.36 31.92
N VAL A 176 -23.95 -47.90 30.75
CA VAL A 176 -24.19 -48.63 29.49
C VAL A 176 -23.01 -49.57 29.22
N GLY A 177 -23.28 -50.89 29.12
CA GLY A 177 -22.27 -51.93 28.92
C GLY A 177 -21.40 -51.77 27.66
N GLY A 178 -20.15 -52.24 27.73
CA GLY A 178 -19.05 -51.93 26.82
C GLY A 178 -19.27 -52.12 25.31
N ALA A 179 -20.27 -52.89 24.89
CA ALA A 179 -20.61 -53.02 23.47
C ALA A 179 -21.20 -51.73 22.86
N LEU A 180 -21.98 -50.97 23.64
CA LEU A 180 -22.56 -49.69 23.21
C LEU A 180 -21.51 -48.56 23.20
N ALA A 181 -20.48 -48.66 24.05
CA ALA A 181 -19.34 -47.74 24.03
C ALA A 181 -18.50 -47.89 22.75
N CYS A 182 -18.25 -49.12 22.29
CA CYS A 182 -17.55 -49.36 21.02
C CYS A 182 -18.37 -48.93 19.80
N ALA A 183 -19.69 -49.19 19.79
CA ALA A 183 -20.57 -48.71 18.72
C ALA A 183 -20.57 -47.18 18.61
N TRP A 184 -20.51 -46.47 19.75
CA TRP A 184 -20.43 -45.01 19.79
C TRP A 184 -19.10 -44.46 19.25
N CYS A 185 -17.98 -45.17 19.48
CA CYS A 185 -16.66 -44.80 18.96
C CYS A 185 -16.62 -44.79 17.42
N SER A 186 -17.19 -45.82 16.77
CA SER A 186 -17.29 -45.87 15.30
C SER A 186 -18.29 -44.88 14.71
N ILE A 187 -19.30 -44.44 15.48
CA ILE A 187 -20.22 -43.38 15.06
C ILE A 187 -19.51 -42.01 15.11
N CYS A 188 -18.69 -41.74 16.12
CA CYS A 188 -17.90 -40.51 16.21
C CYS A 188 -16.96 -40.33 15.02
N ASP A 189 -16.24 -41.38 14.61
CA ASP A 189 -15.33 -41.33 13.46
C ASP A 189 -16.08 -41.06 12.13
N ASN A 190 -17.26 -41.69 11.94
CA ASN A 190 -18.09 -41.45 10.76
C ASN A 190 -18.72 -40.05 10.75
N VAL A 191 -19.14 -39.52 11.90
CA VAL A 191 -19.70 -38.15 12.02
C VAL A 191 -18.62 -37.09 11.78
N LEU A 192 -17.39 -37.30 12.27
CA LEU A 192 -16.23 -36.45 11.97
C LEU A 192 -15.95 -36.38 10.44
N SER A 193 -16.31 -37.43 9.71
CA SER A 193 -16.16 -37.53 8.25
C SER A 193 -17.41 -37.13 7.44
N SER A 194 -18.52 -36.77 8.13
CA SER A 194 -19.83 -36.50 7.51
C SER A 194 -19.98 -35.06 6.99
N SER A 195 -20.99 -34.83 6.14
CA SER A 195 -21.37 -33.54 5.54
C SER A 195 -21.56 -32.37 6.51
N LEU A 196 -21.73 -32.63 7.83
CA LEU A 196 -21.82 -31.62 8.88
C LEU A 196 -20.54 -30.78 9.04
N VAL A 197 -19.34 -31.36 8.83
CA VAL A 197 -18.08 -30.59 8.86
C VAL A 197 -17.90 -29.77 7.59
N LYS A 198 -18.43 -30.26 6.46
CA LYS A 198 -18.36 -29.57 5.16
C LYS A 198 -19.24 -28.32 5.11
N GLU A 199 -20.36 -28.29 5.82
CA GLU A 199 -21.21 -27.08 5.93
C GLU A 199 -20.58 -25.99 6.82
N VAL A 200 -19.73 -26.34 7.78
CA VAL A 200 -19.07 -25.38 8.68
C VAL A 200 -17.87 -24.68 8.01
N ASP A 201 -17.19 -25.34 7.06
CA ASP A 201 -16.05 -24.76 6.32
C ASP A 201 -16.49 -23.75 5.23
N GLN A 202 -17.76 -23.80 4.80
CA GLN A 202 -18.25 -23.00 3.68
C GLN A 202 -18.75 -21.59 4.05
N GLN A 203 -18.64 -21.17 5.31
CA GLN A 203 -18.98 -19.81 5.75
C GLN A 203 -17.76 -19.00 6.19
N ILE A 204 -16.57 -19.25 5.62
CA ILE A 204 -15.40 -18.40 5.88
C ILE A 204 -15.46 -17.22 4.89
N VAL A 205 -16.22 -16.19 5.25
CA VAL A 205 -16.41 -14.92 4.50
C VAL A 205 -15.21 -13.98 4.74
N ILE A 206 -13.99 -14.52 4.78
CA ILE A 206 -12.74 -13.76 5.00
C ILE A 206 -11.67 -14.09 3.97
N TYR A 207 -10.79 -13.13 3.71
CA TYR A 207 -9.59 -13.34 2.94
C TYR A 207 -8.63 -14.26 3.70
N THR A 208 -8.21 -15.36 3.07
CA THR A 208 -7.29 -16.33 3.67
C THR A 208 -5.83 -16.11 3.27
N LYS A 209 -5.59 -15.30 2.23
CA LYS A 209 -4.25 -14.97 1.73
C LYS A 209 -3.65 -13.81 2.50
N GLY A 210 -2.36 -13.90 2.85
CA GLY A 210 -1.62 -12.78 3.43
C GLY A 210 -1.33 -11.66 2.45
N CYS A 211 -1.10 -10.46 3.00
CA CYS A 211 -0.80 -9.28 2.20
C CYS A 211 0.60 -9.29 1.57
N VAL A 212 1.60 -9.88 2.23
CA VAL A 212 2.96 -10.02 1.69
C VAL A 212 2.99 -10.85 0.39
N PRO A 213 2.45 -12.09 0.35
CA PRO A 213 2.43 -12.87 -0.89
C PRO A 213 1.49 -12.28 -1.95
N GLN A 214 0.42 -11.58 -1.54
CA GLN A 214 -0.49 -10.92 -2.45
C GLN A 214 0.17 -9.71 -3.15
N PHE A 215 0.95 -8.92 -2.40
CA PHE A 215 1.78 -7.85 -2.95
C PHE A 215 2.82 -8.40 -3.94
N GLU A 216 3.51 -9.48 -3.57
CA GLU A 216 4.47 -10.14 -4.47
C GLU A 216 3.80 -10.59 -5.77
N LYS A 217 2.62 -11.20 -5.68
CA LYS A 217 1.84 -11.62 -6.85
C LYS A 217 1.47 -10.43 -7.74
N TRP A 218 0.95 -9.36 -7.15
CA TRP A 218 0.61 -8.18 -7.93
C TRP A 218 1.82 -7.55 -8.61
N LEU A 219 2.96 -7.52 -7.92
CA LEU A 219 4.20 -7.00 -8.49
C LEU A 219 4.63 -7.83 -9.70
N GLN A 220 4.48 -9.15 -9.64
CA GLN A 220 4.75 -10.04 -10.78
C GLN A 220 3.76 -9.81 -11.93
N ASP A 221 2.46 -9.71 -11.62
CA ASP A 221 1.40 -9.53 -12.62
C ASP A 221 1.48 -8.16 -13.32
N ASN A 222 1.94 -7.13 -12.61
CA ASN A 222 2.02 -5.75 -13.10
C ASN A 222 3.45 -5.31 -13.44
N LEU A 223 4.43 -6.22 -13.42
CA LEU A 223 5.84 -5.90 -13.62
C LEU A 223 6.07 -5.15 -14.93
N THR A 224 5.37 -5.54 -16.00
CA THR A 224 5.46 -4.88 -17.31
C THR A 224 4.99 -3.43 -17.27
N ILE A 225 3.91 -3.14 -16.55
CA ILE A 225 3.37 -1.78 -16.42
C ILE A 225 4.34 -0.92 -15.60
N VAL A 226 4.79 -1.44 -14.46
CA VAL A 226 5.75 -0.74 -13.59
C VAL A 226 7.04 -0.47 -14.33
N ALA A 227 7.63 -1.47 -14.98
CA ALA A 227 8.83 -1.30 -15.80
C ALA A 227 8.62 -0.28 -16.92
N GLY A 228 7.45 -0.29 -17.57
CA GLY A 228 7.08 0.69 -18.59
C GLY A 228 7.06 2.13 -18.07
N ILE A 229 6.56 2.35 -16.84
CA ILE A 229 6.57 3.68 -16.20
C ILE A 229 8.00 4.14 -15.93
N PHE A 230 8.85 3.29 -15.35
CA PHE A 230 10.27 3.62 -15.11
C PHE A 230 11.01 3.93 -16.41
N ILE A 231 10.82 3.12 -17.47
CA ILE A 231 11.43 3.38 -18.77
C ILE A 231 10.90 4.68 -19.38
N GLY A 232 9.60 4.96 -19.26
CA GLY A 232 8.99 6.20 -19.74
C GLY A 232 9.56 7.45 -19.05
N ILE A 233 9.70 7.40 -17.73
CA ILE A 233 10.32 8.48 -16.94
C ILE A 233 11.78 8.67 -17.35
N ALA A 234 12.54 7.58 -17.46
CA ALA A 234 13.93 7.61 -17.91
C ALA A 234 14.07 8.25 -19.31
N LEU A 235 13.20 7.90 -20.27
CA LEU A 235 13.21 8.50 -21.61
C LEU A 235 12.87 9.99 -21.59
N LEU A 236 11.90 10.41 -20.77
CA LEU A 236 11.56 11.83 -20.60
C LEU A 236 12.72 12.63 -19.99
N GLN A 237 13.44 12.07 -19.03
CA GLN A 237 14.64 12.68 -18.46
C GLN A 237 15.77 12.81 -19.51
N ILE A 238 16.02 11.75 -20.29
CA ILE A 238 17.02 11.77 -21.37
C ILE A 238 16.67 12.85 -22.39
N PHE A 239 15.41 12.94 -22.80
CA PHE A 239 14.95 13.99 -23.73
C PHE A 239 15.19 15.40 -23.15
N GLY A 240 14.87 15.62 -21.87
CA GLY A 240 15.12 16.87 -21.19
C GLY A 240 16.61 17.25 -21.12
N ILE A 241 17.48 16.27 -20.86
CA ILE A 241 18.94 16.45 -20.85
C ILE A 241 19.44 16.83 -22.25
N CYS A 242 19.02 16.12 -23.30
CA CYS A 242 19.42 16.42 -24.67
C CYS A 242 18.99 17.81 -25.12
N LEU A 243 17.75 18.22 -24.80
CA LEU A 243 17.28 19.57 -25.12
C LEU A 243 18.08 20.65 -24.38
N ALA A 244 18.35 20.46 -23.08
CA ALA A 244 19.13 21.40 -22.30
C ALA A 244 20.57 21.54 -22.87
N GLN A 245 21.20 20.42 -23.23
CA GLN A 245 22.55 20.42 -23.81
C GLN A 245 22.59 21.06 -25.20
N ASN A 246 21.61 20.76 -26.08
CA ASN A 246 21.51 21.38 -27.39
C ASN A 246 21.35 22.90 -27.25
N LEU A 247 20.48 23.36 -26.35
CA LEU A 247 20.27 24.79 -26.11
C LEU A 247 21.53 25.48 -25.57
N VAL A 248 22.27 24.85 -24.66
CA VAL A 248 23.54 25.39 -24.16
C VAL A 248 24.57 25.48 -25.28
N SER A 249 24.70 24.44 -26.10
CA SER A 249 25.62 24.42 -27.25
C SER A 249 25.31 25.53 -28.25
N ASP A 250 24.03 25.78 -28.54
CA ASP A 250 23.62 26.84 -29.46
C ASP A 250 23.97 28.24 -28.90
N ILE A 251 23.77 28.45 -27.60
CA ILE A 251 24.12 29.73 -26.94
C ILE A 251 25.64 29.95 -26.97
N GLU A 252 26.44 28.91 -26.69
CA GLU A 252 27.89 28.99 -26.77
C GLU A 252 28.39 29.27 -28.19
N ALA A 253 27.76 28.67 -29.20
CA ALA A 253 28.08 28.90 -30.60
C ALA A 253 27.79 30.35 -31.03
N VAL A 254 26.64 30.90 -30.64
CA VAL A 254 26.32 32.32 -30.87
C VAL A 254 27.35 33.19 -30.15
N ARG A 255 27.63 32.93 -28.87
CA ARG A 255 28.62 33.70 -28.10
C ARG A 255 30.02 33.69 -28.71
N ALA A 256 30.44 32.57 -29.32
CA ALA A 256 31.74 32.47 -29.99
C ALA A 256 31.82 33.21 -31.34
N SER A 257 30.67 33.58 -31.92
CA SER A 257 30.60 34.33 -33.18
C SER A 257 30.64 35.85 -33.02
N TRP A 258 30.52 36.37 -31.78
CA TRP A 258 30.64 37.78 -31.42
C TRP A 258 32.01 38.09 -30.81
#